data_AF-A0A9X8VK90-F1
#
_entry.id   AF-A0A9X8VK90-F1
#
_cell.length_a   1.000
_cell.length_b   1.000
_cell.length_c   1.000
_cell.angle_alpha   90.00
_cell.angle_beta   90.00
_cell.angle_gamma   90.00
#
_symmetry.space_group_name_H-M   'P 1'
#
loop_
_entity.id
_entity.type
_entity.pdbx_description
1 polymer ?
#
loop_
_entity_poly.entity_id
_entity_poly.type
_entity_poly.pdbx_seq_one_letter_code
_entity_poly.pdbx_strand_id
1 'polypeptide(L)'
;MSNHDQLHRYLFENYAVRGELVTVSETYQQILNNHDYPAPVQKLLGELLVATSLLTATLKFDGDITVQLQGDGPLKLAVINGNNRQEMRGVARTQAPIADDST
;
A
#
# COMPACT_ATOMS: atom_id res chain seq x y z
N MET A 1 6.06 -0.03 -23.08
CA MET A 1 5.20 -1.04 -22.44
C MET A 1 4.41 -0.31 -21.38
N SER A 2 3.09 -0.33 -21.45
CA SER A 2 2.22 0.34 -20.47
C SER A 2 2.44 -0.34 -19.12
N ASN A 3 3.11 0.35 -18.20
CA ASN A 3 3.42 -0.18 -16.88
C ASN A 3 2.18 -0.01 -16.01
N HIS A 4 1.19 -0.87 -16.25
CA HIS A 4 -0.11 -0.80 -15.62
C HIS A 4 -0.08 -1.61 -14.32
N ASP A 5 -0.80 -1.13 -13.32
CA ASP A 5 -0.89 -1.81 -12.04
C ASP A 5 -1.60 -3.15 -12.19
N GLN A 6 -0.96 -4.21 -11.69
CA GLN A 6 -1.44 -5.59 -11.86
C GLN A 6 -1.10 -6.44 -10.65
N LEU A 7 -2.03 -7.35 -10.33
CA LEU A 7 -1.84 -8.40 -9.34
C LEU A 7 -1.97 -9.77 -10.02
N HIS A 8 -0.91 -10.57 -9.93
CA HIS A 8 -0.87 -11.92 -10.45
C HIS A 8 -0.87 -12.92 -9.30
N ARG A 9 -1.78 -13.89 -9.36
CA ARG A 9 -1.82 -15.02 -8.43
C ARG A 9 -1.27 -16.25 -9.12
N TYR A 10 -0.47 -17.03 -8.39
CA TYR A 10 0.07 -18.29 -8.87
C TYR A 10 0.13 -19.32 -7.75
N LEU A 11 0.20 -20.59 -8.14
CA LEU A 11 0.30 -21.73 -7.24
C LEU A 11 1.53 -22.55 -7.63
N PHE A 12 2.29 -22.99 -6.65
CA PHE A 12 3.36 -23.95 -6.88
C PHE A 12 2.73 -25.35 -6.93
N GLU A 13 2.48 -25.92 -8.12
CA GLU A 13 1.69 -27.16 -8.28
C GLU A 13 2.17 -28.34 -7.39
N ASN A 14 3.48 -28.45 -7.18
CA ASN A 14 4.08 -29.52 -6.40
C ASN A 14 4.23 -29.21 -4.91
N TYR A 15 3.77 -28.04 -4.46
CA TYR A 15 3.87 -27.59 -3.06
C TYR A 15 2.53 -26.99 -2.59
N ALA A 16 2.20 -27.13 -1.31
CA ALA A 16 1.01 -26.51 -0.73
C ALA A 16 1.21 -25.00 -0.47
N VAL A 17 1.73 -24.26 -1.45
CA VAL A 17 2.12 -22.86 -1.36
C VAL A 17 1.52 -22.08 -2.52
N ARG A 18 0.86 -20.97 -2.19
CA ARG A 18 0.40 -19.95 -3.15
C ARG A 18 1.35 -18.76 -3.12
N GLY A 19 1.50 -18.10 -4.25
CA GLY A 19 2.27 -16.86 -4.37
C GLY A 19 1.46 -15.77 -5.07
N GLU A 20 1.84 -14.54 -4.81
CA GLU A 20 1.24 -13.34 -5.38
C GLU A 20 2.35 -12.38 -5.80
N LEU A 21 2.19 -11.72 -6.94
CA LEU A 21 3.08 -10.67 -7.44
C LEU A 21 2.23 -9.45 -7.75
N VAL A 22 2.65 -8.29 -7.27
CA VAL A 22 1.91 -7.04 -7.47
C VAL A 22 2.83 -5.91 -7.92
N THR A 23 2.33 -5.10 -8.84
CA THR A 23 2.89 -3.80 -9.22
C THR A 23 1.80 -2.75 -9.00
N VAL A 24 2.11 -1.67 -8.27
CA VAL A 24 1.17 -0.58 -7.89
C VAL A 24 1.73 0.81 -8.20
N SER A 25 2.52 0.93 -9.26
CA SER A 25 3.25 2.17 -9.60
C SER A 25 2.32 3.34 -9.91
N GLU A 26 1.26 3.13 -10.68
CA GLU A 26 0.35 4.19 -11.11
C GLU A 26 -0.52 4.68 -9.95
N THR A 27 -1.11 3.74 -9.21
CA THR A 27 -1.90 3.99 -8.00
C THR A 27 -1.07 4.67 -6.92
N TYR A 28 0.19 4.26 -6.75
CA TYR A 28 1.13 4.92 -5.84
C TYR A 28 1.34 6.38 -6.19
N GLN A 29 1.61 6.69 -7.46
CA GLN A 29 1.76 8.08 -7.92
C GLN A 29 0.48 8.89 -7.69
N GLN A 30 -0.70 8.31 -7.94
CA GLN A 30 -1.98 8.98 -7.67
C GLN A 30 -2.20 9.30 -6.19
N ILE A 31 -1.80 8.40 -5.28
CA ILE A 31 -1.88 8.63 -3.83
C ILE A 31 -0.95 9.78 -3.41
N LEU A 32 0.26 9.85 -3.98
CA LEU A 32 1.24 10.88 -3.66
C LEU A 32 0.91 12.24 -4.26
N ASN A 33 0.37 12.31 -5.48
CA ASN A 33 0.16 13.57 -6.22
C ASN A 33 -0.70 14.61 -5.48
N ASN A 34 -1.48 14.18 -4.49
CA ASN A 34 -2.36 15.07 -3.74
C ASN A 34 -1.68 15.75 -2.53
N HIS A 35 -0.45 15.36 -2.16
CA HIS A 35 0.24 15.86 -0.96
C HIS A 35 1.76 15.89 -1.13
N ASP A 36 2.39 16.95 -0.62
CA ASP A 36 3.86 17.06 -0.61
C ASP A 36 4.44 16.33 0.62
N TYR A 37 4.50 14.99 0.51
CA TYR A 37 5.04 14.15 1.59
C TYR A 37 6.57 14.10 1.54
N PRO A 38 7.27 14.10 2.68
CA PRO A 38 8.71 13.85 2.73
C PRO A 38 9.02 12.41 2.30
N ALA A 39 10.24 12.18 1.77
CA ALA A 39 10.62 10.91 1.16
C ALA A 39 10.38 9.67 2.05
N PRO A 40 10.63 9.69 3.38
CA PRO A 40 10.31 8.56 4.26
C PRO A 40 8.82 8.20 4.28
N VAL A 41 7.94 9.21 4.27
CA VAL A 41 6.49 9.01 4.28
C VAL A 41 6.02 8.47 2.93
N GLN A 42 6.58 8.98 1.83
CA GLN A 42 6.31 8.43 0.50
C GLN A 42 6.66 6.94 0.43
N LYS A 43 7.85 6.56 0.92
CA LYS A 43 8.30 5.17 0.94
C LYS A 43 7.36 4.29 1.77
N LEU A 44 7.02 4.73 2.99
CA LEU A 44 6.12 4.00 3.88
C LEU A 44 4.73 3.79 3.28
N LEU A 45 4.16 4.81 2.62
CA LEU A 45 2.89 4.68 1.92
C LEU A 45 2.96 3.67 0.78
N GLY A 46 4.09 3.59 0.07
CA GLY A 46 4.31 2.59 -0.97
C GLY A 46 4.36 1.17 -0.41
N GLU A 47 5.08 0.97 0.70
CA GLU A 47 5.15 -0.31 1.40
C GLU A 47 3.77 -0.73 1.92
N LEU A 48 3.02 0.18 2.53
CA LEU A 48 1.65 -0.07 2.97
C LEU A 48 0.70 -0.37 1.82
N LEU A 49 0.86 0.29 0.67
CA LEU A 49 0.03 0.05 -0.51
C LEU A 49 0.23 -1.37 -1.05
N VAL A 50 1.48 -1.78 -1.21
CA VAL A 50 1.84 -3.15 -1.61
C VAL A 50 1.33 -4.17 -0.59
N ALA A 51 1.58 -3.95 0.70
CA ALA A 51 1.12 -4.85 1.76
C ALA A 51 -0.40 -4.99 1.77
N THR A 52 -1.12 -3.86 1.64
CA THR A 52 -2.58 -3.87 1.60
C THR A 52 -3.07 -4.63 0.37
N SER A 53 -2.53 -4.36 -0.83
CA SER A 53 -2.95 -5.01 -2.07
C SER A 53 -2.83 -6.53 -2.02
N LEU A 54 -1.71 -7.03 -1.50
CA LEU A 54 -1.48 -8.46 -1.26
C LEU A 54 -2.48 -9.02 -0.23
N LEU A 55 -2.70 -8.31 0.89
CA LEU A 55 -3.68 -8.75 1.89
C LEU A 55 -5.10 -8.81 1.30
N THR A 56 -5.52 -7.81 0.52
CA THR A 56 -6.85 -7.81 -0.12
C THR A 56 -7.02 -8.94 -1.11
N ALA A 57 -5.96 -9.39 -1.77
CA ALA A 57 -6.00 -10.53 -2.67
C ALA A 57 -6.24 -11.87 -1.95
N THR A 58 -6.02 -11.93 -0.63
CA THR A 58 -6.26 -13.13 0.18
C THR A 58 -7.65 -13.22 0.80
N LEU A 59 -8.48 -12.18 0.67
CA LEU A 59 -9.84 -12.16 1.18
C LEU A 59 -10.70 -13.25 0.53
N LYS A 60 -11.54 -13.89 1.36
CA LYS A 60 -12.50 -14.91 0.92
C LYS A 60 -13.92 -14.37 0.71
N PHE A 61 -14.12 -13.07 0.90
CA PHE A 61 -15.41 -12.39 0.85
C PHE A 61 -15.24 -11.01 0.23
N ASP A 62 -16.36 -10.44 -0.24
CA ASP A 62 -16.39 -9.09 -0.81
C ASP A 62 -16.46 -8.05 0.31
N GLY A 63 -15.51 -7.12 0.31
CA GLY A 63 -15.43 -6.08 1.33
C GLY A 63 -14.16 -5.24 1.23
N ASP A 64 -14.04 -4.32 2.19
CA ASP A 64 -12.92 -3.40 2.32
C ASP A 64 -11.96 -3.84 3.43
N ILE A 65 -10.66 -3.68 3.21
CA ILE A 65 -9.61 -3.75 4.23
C ILE A 65 -9.01 -2.37 4.41
N THR A 66 -8.75 -2.02 5.66
CA THR A 66 -7.93 -0.85 6.01
C THR A 66 -6.71 -1.33 6.77
N VAL A 67 -5.52 -1.01 6.26
CA VAL A 67 -4.26 -1.18 6.98
C VAL A 67 -3.78 0.20 7.41
N GLN A 68 -3.55 0.37 8.71
CA GLN A 68 -3.12 1.64 9.27
C GLN A 68 -1.97 1.46 10.24
N LEU A 69 -1.07 2.45 10.23
CA LEU A 69 -0.04 2.64 11.23
C LEU A 69 -0.38 3.91 12.01
N GLN A 70 -0.33 3.81 13.33
CA GLN A 70 -0.62 4.91 14.25
C GLN A 70 0.47 4.99 15.29
N GLY A 71 0.89 6.22 15.62
CA GLY A 71 1.92 6.44 16.62
C GLY A 71 1.89 7.85 17.19
N ASP A 72 2.80 8.10 18.11
CA ASP A 72 2.96 9.41 18.78
C ASP A 72 4.14 10.22 18.21
N GLY A 73 4.79 9.71 17.15
CA GLY A 73 5.88 10.37 16.45
C GLY A 73 5.43 11.51 15.53
N PRO A 74 6.35 12.05 14.71
CA PRO A 74 6.04 13.13 13.76
C PRO A 74 5.05 12.70 12.68
N LEU A 75 5.01 11.40 12.35
CA LEU A 75 3.93 10.77 11.60
C LEU A 75 2.88 10.23 12.57
N LYS A 76 1.69 10.84 12.59
CA LYS A 76 0.60 10.44 13.49
C LYS A 76 -0.18 9.25 12.96
N LEU A 77 -0.41 9.22 11.66
CA LEU A 77 -1.22 8.23 10.97
C LEU A 77 -0.68 8.01 9.55
N ALA A 78 -0.59 6.75 9.12
CA ALA A 78 -0.51 6.38 7.71
C ALA A 78 -1.53 5.28 7.48
N VAL A 79 -2.38 5.44 6.46
CA VAL A 79 -3.48 4.50 6.20
C VAL A 79 -3.67 4.28 4.72
N ILE A 80 -3.83 3.00 4.35
CA ILE A 80 -4.29 2.56 3.04
C ILE A 80 -5.58 1.77 3.24
N ASN A 81 -6.58 2.08 2.43
CA ASN A 81 -7.79 1.29 2.29
C ASN A 81 -7.81 0.68 0.89
N GLY A 82 -8.20 -0.59 0.82
CA GLY A 82 -8.35 -1.34 -0.41
C GLY A 82 -9.56 -2.24 -0.34
N ASN A 83 -10.09 -2.66 -1.49
CA ASN A 83 -11.18 -3.63 -1.54
C ASN A 83 -10.85 -4.85 -2.40
N ASN A 84 -11.73 -5.84 -2.39
CA ASN A 84 -11.62 -7.08 -3.17
C ASN A 84 -11.42 -6.84 -4.69
N ARG A 85 -11.75 -5.65 -5.21
CA ARG A 85 -11.53 -5.24 -6.61
C ARG A 85 -10.20 -4.52 -6.85
N GLN A 86 -9.32 -4.47 -5.84
CA GLN A 86 -8.03 -3.77 -5.89
C GLN A 86 -8.17 -2.26 -6.11
N GLU A 87 -9.30 -1.67 -5.73
CA GLU A 87 -9.46 -0.21 -5.71
C GLU A 87 -8.82 0.31 -4.43
N MET A 88 -7.69 1.01 -4.55
CA MET A 88 -6.89 1.44 -3.40
C MET A 88 -6.91 2.95 -3.23
N ARG A 89 -6.87 3.41 -1.98
CA ARG A 89 -6.74 4.83 -1.60
C ARG A 89 -5.98 4.95 -0.30
N GLY A 90 -5.32 6.08 -0.08
CA GLY A 90 -4.53 6.25 1.13
C GLY A 90 -4.15 7.68 1.44
N VAL A 91 -3.82 7.92 2.70
CA VAL A 91 -3.35 9.21 3.21
C VAL A 91 -2.36 9.01 4.35
N ALA A 92 -1.48 9.99 4.56
CA ALA A 92 -0.67 10.11 5.74
C ALA A 92 -0.94 11.45 6.42
N ARG A 93 -0.88 11.46 7.75
CA ARG A 93 -1.02 12.67 8.57
C ARG A 93 0.24 12.87 9.39
N THR A 94 0.96 13.92 9.06
CA THR A 94 2.08 14.40 9.86
C THR A 94 1.59 15.43 10.88
N GLN A 95 2.28 15.52 12.01
CA GLN A 95 2.01 16.51 13.07
C GLN A 95 3.25 17.34 13.42
N ALA A 96 4.42 16.91 12.93
CA ALA A 96 5.69 17.63 13.04
C ALA A 96 6.52 17.34 11.78
N PRO A 97 7.56 18.15 11.49
CA PRO A 97 8.48 17.89 10.40
C PRO A 97 9.14 16.51 10.53
N ILE A 98 9.34 15.85 9.40
CA ILE A 98 10.04 14.55 9.31
C ILE A 98 11.30 14.80 8.49
N ALA A 99 12.46 14.45 9.03
CA ALA A 99 13.73 14.58 8.32
C ALA A 99 13.82 13.52 7.21
N ASP A 100 14.45 13.85 6.08
CA ASP A 100 14.51 12.97 4.90
C ASP A 100 15.26 11.64 5.13
N ASP A 101 16.07 11.56 6.19
CA ASP A 101 16.82 10.38 6.61
C ASP A 101 16.13 9.55 7.70
N SER A 102 14.88 9.88 8.06
CA SER A 102 14.10 9.12 9.03
C SER A 102 13.77 7.72 8.52
N THR A 103 14.00 6.69 9.33
CA THR A 103 13.66 5.27 9.06
C THR A 103 12.34 4.86 9.69
#